data_AF-A0A7C7CEZ1-F1
#
_entry.id   AF-A0A7C7CEZ1-F1
#
_cell.length_a   1.000
_cell.length_b   1.000
_cell.length_c   1.000
_cell.angle_alpha   90.00
_cell.angle_beta   90.00
_cell.angle_gamma   90.00
#
_symmetry.space_group_name_H-M   'P 1'
#
loop_
_entity.id
_entity.type
_entity.pdbx_description
1 polymer ?
#
loop_
_entity_poly.entity_id
_entity_poly.type
_entity_poly.pdbx_seq_one_letter_code
_entity_poly.pdbx_strand_id
1 'polypeptide(L)'
;MALSNSPKIFTFFLGAAIALLVNGNSLFAQNSTWEQVHGILQQSCAGASCHDGSTPLTLLGTESDIYNNLININPTNPEAFTRGYKLVDPGYPHLSYLLKKVNNGLDSDNDLDTIALGDPMPSALLALSNEDIDLINAWIVNGAPQTGIVVDTALINDYHNGMGLPQKTPPPAPPASEGFQIHLGPIFLSPNNGIDDNEKEFFMKYKLPFISDTMEVTRIESFIDVESHHYIIYKFDDAQSANNVNKKGLREVTGFFDAFTDGTTMVAAWQNSTDINLPPNTAYFWEPNLILDLNLHVRNYNPDSVLKAEIYTNVYLQPKQTNTIEMISDLVLFNTIPLQFVPCSLSQFCIPGDSQDYTFVGNVTSNNLEGLSSSDSMYIWMLSSHTHKYGVGFNIYERNPGGPNSEKGTQVYDGFYNFGYTFNQGFYDYEDPAVRYFDPNDFVLKAGDGLVHEATFNNTSTTDVGFGLTTEDEMMLTFFQYTKIRPASANPSSITERQPNNLVSLYPNPTTNTVTISIKSTHSNASSKRLFYLHDLVGKEVARENFAAGKSELVFSKGVLKSGVYLYEVRDNGVSVGNGKLILY
;
A
#
# COMPACT_ATOMS: atom_id res chain seq x y z
N MET A 1 -31.86 8.90 19.61
CA MET A 1 -31.39 10.21 19.10
C MET A 1 -30.21 10.61 19.97
N ALA A 2 -29.03 10.10 19.62
CA ALA A 2 -27.79 10.27 20.38
C ALA A 2 -26.69 10.55 19.34
N LEU A 3 -26.10 11.74 19.41
CA LEU A 3 -25.00 12.17 18.58
C LEU A 3 -23.70 11.94 19.35
N SER A 4 -22.77 11.29 18.67
CA SER A 4 -21.43 10.92 19.08
C SER A 4 -20.52 12.15 19.19
N ASN A 5 -19.65 12.14 20.20
CA ASN A 5 -18.63 13.15 20.47
C ASN A 5 -17.33 12.82 19.70
N SER A 6 -16.94 13.68 18.77
CA SER A 6 -15.55 13.84 18.33
C SER A 6 -14.96 15.09 19.00
N PRO A 7 -13.78 15.05 19.65
CA PRO A 7 -13.14 16.27 20.10
C PRO A 7 -12.29 16.84 18.97
N LYS A 8 -12.79 17.91 18.34
CA LYS A 8 -11.98 18.80 17.49
C LYS A 8 -11.21 19.81 18.35
N ILE A 9 -9.99 20.05 17.89
CA ILE A 9 -8.93 20.94 18.35
C ILE A 9 -9.44 22.37 18.63
N PHE A 10 -9.07 22.94 19.78
CA PHE A 10 -9.32 24.34 20.12
C PHE A 10 -8.11 25.24 19.80
N THR A 11 -8.45 26.36 19.19
CA THR A 11 -7.64 27.47 18.68
C THR A 11 -6.78 28.18 19.74
N PHE A 12 -5.54 28.57 19.38
CA PHE A 12 -4.86 29.73 19.97
C PHE A 12 -4.11 30.52 18.88
N PHE A 13 -4.50 31.78 18.71
CA PHE A 13 -3.76 32.82 17.97
C PHE A 13 -2.94 33.65 18.97
N LEU A 14 -1.64 33.87 18.72
CA LEU A 14 -1.05 35.22 18.74
C LEU A 14 0.40 35.26 18.21
N GLY A 15 0.55 35.91 17.06
CA GLY A 15 1.54 36.94 16.73
C GLY A 15 3.04 36.76 17.03
N ALA A 16 3.83 36.75 15.95
CA ALA A 16 5.03 37.60 15.85
C ALA A 16 5.36 37.89 14.38
N ALA A 17 5.43 39.18 14.04
CA ALA A 17 5.88 39.69 12.75
C ALA A 17 7.40 39.86 12.77
N ILE A 18 8.11 39.39 11.74
CA ILE A 18 9.52 39.76 11.48
C ILE A 18 9.71 40.04 9.98
N ALA A 19 10.50 41.08 9.74
CA ALA A 19 10.60 41.91 8.54
C ALA A 19 11.17 41.22 7.30
N LEU A 20 10.58 41.53 6.13
CA LEU A 20 11.18 41.29 4.82
C LEU A 20 12.31 42.29 4.56
N LEU A 21 13.54 41.76 4.42
CA LEU A 21 14.62 42.42 3.69
C LEU A 21 14.49 42.02 2.21
N VAL A 22 13.99 42.93 1.39
CA VAL A 22 13.93 42.75 -0.07
C VAL A 22 15.32 43.01 -0.65
N ASN A 23 16.06 41.95 -0.93
CA ASN A 23 17.17 42.03 -1.89
C ASN A 23 16.59 41.92 -3.29
N GLY A 24 16.61 43.03 -4.02
CA GLY A 24 16.18 43.09 -5.41
C GLY A 24 17.14 42.35 -6.32
N ASN A 25 16.92 41.05 -6.49
CA ASN A 25 17.36 40.34 -7.69
C ASN A 25 16.35 40.63 -8.79
N SER A 26 16.85 41.04 -9.95
CA SER A 26 16.06 41.22 -11.17
C SER A 26 15.50 39.85 -11.58
N LEU A 27 14.30 39.52 -11.13
CA LEU A 27 13.55 38.38 -11.64
C LEU A 27 13.21 38.68 -13.10
N PHE A 28 13.93 38.07 -14.04
CA PHE A 28 13.35 37.86 -15.36
C PHE A 28 12.07 37.05 -15.13
N ALA A 29 10.92 37.59 -15.50
CA ALA A 29 9.68 36.84 -15.47
C ALA A 29 9.86 35.62 -16.39
N GLN A 30 10.00 34.43 -15.81
CA GLN A 30 9.94 33.19 -16.57
C GLN A 30 8.50 33.01 -17.06
N ASN A 31 8.35 32.68 -18.34
CA ASN A 31 7.05 32.40 -18.94
C ASN A 31 6.37 31.23 -18.19
N SER A 32 5.05 31.31 -17.99
CA SER A 32 4.31 30.19 -17.43
C SER A 32 4.47 28.92 -18.27
N THR A 33 4.27 27.74 -17.68
CA THR A 33 4.32 26.48 -18.46
C THR A 33 3.26 26.48 -19.56
N TRP A 34 2.08 27.07 -19.30
CA TRP A 34 1.04 27.25 -20.31
C TRP A 34 1.47 28.16 -21.47
N GLU A 35 2.15 29.29 -21.21
CA GLU A 35 2.67 30.15 -22.29
C GLU A 35 3.59 29.38 -23.25
N GLN A 36 4.40 28.46 -22.72
CA GLN A 36 5.28 27.59 -23.52
C GLN A 36 4.48 26.58 -24.34
N VAL A 37 3.52 25.87 -23.71
CA VAL A 37 2.60 24.94 -24.40
C VAL A 37 1.78 25.67 -25.47
N HIS A 38 1.27 26.86 -25.17
CA HIS A 38 0.58 27.72 -26.13
C HIS A 38 1.48 28.05 -27.32
N GLY A 39 2.76 28.36 -27.09
CA GLY A 39 3.76 28.55 -28.15
C GLY A 39 3.87 27.36 -29.10
N ILE A 40 3.93 26.14 -28.56
CA ILE A 40 3.95 24.88 -29.35
C ILE A 40 2.69 24.78 -30.21
N LEU A 41 1.50 25.00 -29.62
CA LEU A 41 0.23 24.94 -30.34
C LEU A 41 0.13 26.00 -31.44
N GLN A 42 0.64 27.21 -31.21
CA GLN A 42 0.63 28.26 -32.23
C GLN A 42 1.55 27.94 -33.40
N GLN A 43 2.75 27.46 -33.10
CA GLN A 43 3.76 27.14 -34.11
C GLN A 43 3.37 25.92 -34.96
N SER A 44 2.82 24.88 -34.32
CA SER A 44 2.62 23.57 -34.94
C SER A 44 1.17 23.26 -35.32
N CYS A 45 0.18 24.00 -34.81
CA CYS A 45 -1.24 23.67 -35.01
C CYS A 45 -2.08 24.84 -35.55
N ALA A 46 -1.84 26.08 -35.08
CA ALA A 46 -2.65 27.23 -35.48
C ALA A 46 -2.30 27.77 -36.88
N GLY A 47 -1.01 27.86 -37.22
CA GLY A 47 -0.54 28.47 -38.47
C GLY A 47 -0.73 27.65 -39.75
N ALA A 48 -1.10 26.37 -39.64
CA ALA A 48 -1.19 25.44 -40.77
C ALA A 48 -2.59 25.32 -41.41
N SER A 49 -3.52 26.24 -41.11
CA SER A 49 -4.94 26.15 -41.49
C SER A 49 -5.68 24.92 -40.93
N CYS A 50 -5.13 24.25 -39.92
CA CYS A 50 -5.78 23.09 -39.29
C CYS A 50 -6.79 23.51 -38.22
N HIS A 51 -6.51 24.58 -37.47
CA HIS A 51 -7.35 25.07 -36.36
C HIS A 51 -7.59 26.58 -36.41
N ASP A 52 -7.78 27.11 -37.63
CA ASP A 52 -7.93 28.54 -37.95
C ASP A 52 -9.36 29.09 -37.74
N GLY A 53 -10.20 28.39 -36.96
CA GLY A 53 -11.60 28.74 -36.75
C GLY A 53 -12.57 28.15 -37.77
N SER A 54 -12.08 27.47 -38.80
CA SER A 54 -12.94 26.66 -39.70
C SER A 54 -13.26 25.27 -39.15
N THR A 55 -12.52 24.80 -38.15
CA THR A 55 -12.75 23.55 -37.42
C THR A 55 -13.39 23.77 -36.06
N PRO A 56 -14.07 22.77 -35.47
CA PRO A 56 -14.72 22.92 -34.17
C PRO A 56 -13.78 23.36 -33.03
N LEU A 57 -12.53 22.90 -33.01
CA LEU A 57 -11.49 23.46 -32.14
C LEU A 57 -10.86 24.68 -32.83
N THR A 58 -10.88 25.83 -32.15
CA THR A 58 -10.26 27.08 -32.61
C THR A 58 -9.05 27.42 -31.74
N LEU A 59 -7.88 27.53 -32.37
CA LEU A 59 -6.62 27.94 -31.72
C LEU A 59 -6.23 29.38 -32.07
N LEU A 60 -7.24 30.23 -32.32
CA LEU A 60 -7.08 31.67 -32.60
C LEU A 60 -7.60 32.49 -31.43
N GLY A 61 -7.02 33.68 -31.23
CA GLY A 61 -7.43 34.63 -30.21
C GLY A 61 -6.30 34.99 -29.27
N THR A 62 -6.65 35.46 -28.08
CA THR A 62 -5.67 35.63 -27.00
C THR A 62 -5.29 34.26 -26.43
N GLU A 63 -4.16 34.20 -25.74
CA GLU A 63 -3.72 33.01 -25.02
C GLU A 63 -4.81 32.47 -24.07
N SER A 64 -5.57 33.37 -23.42
CA SER A 64 -6.68 32.97 -22.55
C SER A 64 -7.88 32.40 -23.30
N ASP A 65 -8.16 32.88 -24.52
CA ASP A 65 -9.24 32.33 -25.35
C ASP A 65 -8.90 30.88 -25.75
N ILE A 66 -7.65 30.64 -26.12
CA ILE A 66 -7.16 29.32 -26.54
C ILE A 66 -7.17 28.35 -25.36
N TYR A 67 -6.74 28.78 -24.17
CA TYR A 67 -6.85 27.98 -22.95
C TYR A 67 -8.30 27.53 -22.69
N ASN A 68 -9.25 28.47 -22.73
CA ASN A 68 -10.67 28.19 -22.49
C ASN A 68 -11.30 27.28 -23.56
N ASN A 69 -10.76 27.27 -24.79
CA ASN A 69 -11.19 26.37 -25.86
C ASN A 69 -10.66 24.93 -25.71
N LEU A 70 -9.72 24.67 -24.80
CA LEU A 70 -9.08 23.36 -24.62
C LEU A 70 -9.49 22.69 -23.31
N ILE A 71 -9.47 23.42 -22.19
CA ILE A 71 -9.57 22.83 -20.86
C ILE A 71 -11.00 22.35 -20.57
N ASN A 72 -11.14 21.07 -20.23
CA ASN A 72 -12.41 20.39 -19.92
C ASN A 72 -13.45 20.40 -21.06
N ILE A 73 -13.05 20.76 -22.28
CA ILE A 73 -13.93 20.78 -23.45
C ILE A 73 -14.12 19.36 -23.99
N ASN A 74 -15.36 19.00 -24.33
CA ASN A 74 -15.66 17.72 -24.96
C ASN A 74 -15.14 17.72 -26.41
N PRO A 75 -14.45 16.65 -26.86
CA PRO A 75 -14.08 16.51 -28.26
C PRO A 75 -15.32 16.35 -29.14
N THR A 76 -15.27 16.85 -30.37
CA THR A 76 -16.35 16.66 -31.35
C THR A 76 -16.31 15.31 -32.06
N ASN A 77 -15.19 14.59 -31.95
CA ASN A 77 -15.13 13.19 -32.41
C ASN A 77 -16.10 12.36 -31.51
N PRO A 78 -17.12 11.70 -32.08
CA PRO A 78 -18.12 10.98 -31.28
C PRO A 78 -17.52 9.85 -30.45
N GLU A 79 -16.54 9.11 -30.99
CA GLU A 79 -15.88 8.02 -30.28
C GLU A 79 -15.06 8.56 -29.09
N ALA A 80 -14.27 9.61 -29.31
CA ALA A 80 -13.50 10.25 -28.24
C ALA A 80 -14.42 10.75 -27.11
N PHE A 81 -15.58 11.31 -27.46
CA PHE A 81 -16.59 11.72 -26.50
C PHE A 81 -17.18 10.53 -25.74
N THR A 82 -17.54 9.44 -26.44
CA THR A 82 -18.07 8.21 -25.82
C THR A 82 -17.06 7.53 -24.91
N ARG A 83 -15.76 7.59 -25.23
CA ARG A 83 -14.67 7.10 -24.35
C ARG A 83 -14.40 8.01 -23.15
N GLY A 84 -15.12 9.12 -23.02
CA GLY A 84 -15.05 10.03 -21.87
C GLY A 84 -13.87 11.00 -21.91
N TYR A 85 -13.20 11.16 -23.05
CA TYR A 85 -12.06 12.08 -23.17
C TYR A 85 -12.50 13.54 -23.12
N LYS A 86 -11.58 14.40 -22.69
CA LYS A 86 -11.62 15.85 -22.91
C LYS A 86 -10.54 16.23 -23.91
N LEU A 87 -10.62 17.41 -24.54
CA LEU A 87 -9.50 17.94 -25.30
C LEU A 87 -8.24 18.02 -24.42
N VAL A 88 -8.39 18.61 -23.23
CA VAL A 88 -7.48 18.46 -22.09
C VAL A 88 -8.31 18.18 -20.83
N ASP A 89 -8.05 17.07 -20.13
CA ASP A 89 -8.59 16.75 -18.80
C ASP A 89 -7.50 17.03 -17.75
N PRO A 90 -7.60 18.14 -16.99
CA PRO A 90 -6.60 18.53 -16.00
C PRO A 90 -6.25 17.42 -14.99
N GLY A 91 -4.99 16.99 -15.01
CA GLY A 91 -4.47 15.94 -14.14
C GLY A 91 -4.64 14.52 -14.69
N TYR A 92 -5.17 14.35 -15.89
CA TYR A 92 -5.44 13.04 -16.50
C TYR A 92 -4.87 12.99 -17.92
N PRO A 93 -3.55 12.74 -18.08
CA PRO A 93 -2.90 12.73 -19.38
C PRO A 93 -3.54 11.71 -20.33
N HIS A 94 -3.83 10.49 -19.87
CA HIS A 94 -4.40 9.42 -20.70
C HIS A 94 -5.89 9.61 -21.05
N LEU A 95 -6.57 10.56 -20.40
CA LEU A 95 -7.93 11.02 -20.75
C LEU A 95 -7.93 12.34 -21.54
N SER A 96 -6.75 12.89 -21.82
CA SER A 96 -6.57 14.11 -22.60
C SER A 96 -6.34 13.76 -24.07
N TYR A 97 -7.35 14.06 -24.88
CA TYR A 97 -7.35 13.73 -26.30
C TYR A 97 -6.22 14.43 -27.07
N LEU A 98 -5.80 15.62 -26.63
CA LEU A 98 -4.63 16.31 -27.18
C LEU A 98 -3.39 15.40 -27.19
N LEU A 99 -3.06 14.77 -26.06
CA LEU A 99 -1.89 13.88 -25.95
C LEU A 99 -2.02 12.69 -26.88
N LYS A 100 -3.21 12.10 -27.05
CA LYS A 100 -3.41 11.03 -28.04
C LYS A 100 -3.14 11.49 -29.47
N LYS A 101 -3.51 12.73 -29.82
CA LYS A 101 -3.28 13.26 -31.16
C LYS A 101 -1.82 13.57 -31.42
N VAL A 102 -1.07 14.04 -30.42
CA VAL A 102 0.34 14.42 -30.59
C VAL A 102 1.36 13.35 -30.19
N ASN A 103 0.92 12.23 -29.59
CA ASN A 103 1.75 11.22 -28.91
C ASN A 103 2.99 10.77 -29.71
N ASN A 104 2.84 10.58 -31.02
CA ASN A 104 3.91 10.13 -31.93
C ASN A 104 4.70 8.91 -31.42
N GLY A 105 4.06 8.01 -30.67
CA GLY A 105 4.65 6.80 -30.11
C GLY A 105 5.52 7.00 -28.87
N LEU A 106 5.48 8.18 -28.23
CA LEU A 106 6.25 8.46 -27.01
C LEU A 106 5.70 7.71 -25.78
N ASP A 107 4.37 7.63 -25.64
CA ASP A 107 3.67 6.95 -24.55
C ASP A 107 2.64 5.96 -25.11
N SER A 108 2.83 4.67 -24.85
CA SER A 108 1.94 3.62 -25.37
C SER A 108 0.48 3.75 -24.90
N ASP A 109 0.23 4.34 -23.73
CA ASP A 109 -1.15 4.54 -23.24
C ASP A 109 -1.89 5.66 -24.00
N ASN A 110 -1.13 6.47 -24.73
CA ASN A 110 -1.63 7.51 -25.62
C ASN A 110 -1.59 7.11 -27.10
N ASP A 111 -1.33 5.85 -27.42
CA ASP A 111 -1.43 5.35 -28.80
C ASP A 111 -2.82 5.62 -29.39
N LEU A 112 -2.81 6.13 -30.62
CA LEU A 112 -4.01 6.60 -31.29
C LEU A 112 -4.63 5.49 -32.14
N ASP A 113 -5.85 5.10 -31.80
CA ASP A 113 -6.73 4.34 -32.68
C ASP A 113 -7.13 5.21 -33.88
N THR A 114 -6.34 5.18 -34.95
CA THR A 114 -6.53 6.07 -36.11
C THR A 114 -7.82 5.81 -36.88
N ILE A 115 -8.44 4.64 -36.70
CA ILE A 115 -9.71 4.29 -37.33
C ILE A 115 -10.85 5.03 -36.63
N ALA A 116 -10.89 4.99 -35.30
CA ALA A 116 -12.00 5.55 -34.54
C ALA A 116 -11.78 7.01 -34.11
N LEU A 117 -10.51 7.39 -33.87
CA LEU A 117 -10.10 8.70 -33.34
C LEU A 117 -9.46 9.60 -34.42
N GLY A 118 -9.41 9.14 -35.67
CA GLY A 118 -8.85 9.88 -36.80
C GLY A 118 -7.32 10.05 -36.70
N ASP A 119 -6.76 10.89 -37.56
CA ASP A 119 -5.30 10.94 -37.79
C ASP A 119 -4.50 11.64 -36.69
N PRO A 120 -3.23 11.27 -36.47
CA PRO A 120 -2.34 12.02 -35.58
C PRO A 120 -2.18 13.49 -36.04
N MET A 121 -1.82 14.36 -35.11
CA MET A 121 -1.64 15.79 -35.33
C MET A 121 -0.25 16.24 -34.86
N PRO A 122 0.37 17.21 -35.55
CA PRO A 122 -0.11 17.85 -36.78
C PRO A 122 -0.01 16.92 -38.01
N SER A 123 -1.03 16.91 -38.87
CA SER A 123 -1.09 16.01 -40.03
C SER A 123 -0.42 16.55 -41.29
N ALA A 124 -0.18 17.86 -41.35
CA ALA A 124 0.43 18.56 -42.48
C ALA A 124 1.84 19.11 -42.20
N LEU A 125 2.33 18.94 -40.97
CA LEU A 125 3.65 19.36 -40.51
C LEU A 125 4.41 18.16 -39.94
N LEU A 126 5.67 18.39 -39.54
CA LEU A 126 6.41 17.41 -38.77
C LEU A 126 5.71 17.16 -37.44
N ALA A 127 5.76 15.91 -36.97
CA ALA A 127 5.33 15.56 -35.62
C ALA A 127 6.09 16.40 -34.58
N LEU A 128 5.45 16.62 -33.43
CA LEU A 128 6.11 17.30 -32.32
C LEU A 128 7.33 16.51 -31.86
N SER A 129 8.30 17.24 -31.31
CA SER A 129 9.46 16.64 -30.65
C SER A 129 9.03 15.92 -29.36
N ASN A 130 9.85 14.99 -28.88
CA ASN A 130 9.53 14.29 -27.63
C ASN A 130 9.53 15.26 -26.44
N GLU A 131 10.40 16.27 -26.48
CA GLU A 131 10.49 17.38 -25.54
C GLU A 131 9.17 18.16 -25.47
N ASP A 132 8.61 18.55 -26.61
CA ASP A 132 7.35 19.28 -26.68
C ASP A 132 6.18 18.42 -26.15
N ILE A 133 6.16 17.13 -26.49
CA ILE A 133 5.11 16.21 -26.04
C ILE A 133 5.20 16.01 -24.52
N ASP A 134 6.39 15.78 -23.97
CA ASP A 134 6.58 15.65 -22.52
C ASP A 134 6.31 16.95 -21.76
N LEU A 135 6.58 18.13 -22.37
CA LEU A 135 6.17 19.41 -21.77
C LEU A 135 4.66 19.56 -21.70
N ILE A 136 3.93 19.18 -22.75
CA ILE A 136 2.46 19.13 -22.74
C ILE A 136 1.97 18.12 -21.69
N ASN A 137 2.61 16.95 -21.60
CA ASN A 137 2.24 15.91 -20.64
C ASN A 137 2.45 16.40 -19.20
N ALA A 138 3.64 16.91 -18.87
CA ALA A 138 3.97 17.46 -17.56
C ALA A 138 3.03 18.60 -17.15
N TRP A 139 2.66 19.48 -18.09
CA TRP A 139 1.65 20.52 -17.85
C TRP A 139 0.29 19.91 -17.49
N ILE A 140 -0.19 18.91 -18.24
CA ILE A 140 -1.48 18.25 -17.99
C ILE A 140 -1.48 17.48 -16.67
N VAL A 141 -0.44 16.69 -16.41
CA VAL A 141 -0.25 15.91 -15.17
C VAL A 141 -0.25 16.82 -13.95
N ASN A 142 0.27 18.04 -14.06
CA ASN A 142 0.23 19.07 -13.01
C ASN A 142 -1.09 19.88 -12.97
N GLY A 143 -2.16 19.39 -13.60
CA GLY A 143 -3.48 20.01 -13.54
C GLY A 143 -3.70 21.13 -14.56
N ALA A 144 -2.84 21.23 -15.58
CA ALA A 144 -2.95 22.15 -16.70
C ALA A 144 -3.23 23.61 -16.31
N PRO A 145 -2.53 24.22 -15.32
CA PRO A 145 -2.84 25.59 -14.90
C PRO A 145 -2.49 26.60 -15.99
N GLN A 146 -3.28 27.66 -16.08
CA GLN A 146 -3.06 28.76 -17.03
C GLN A 146 -1.84 29.64 -16.64
N THR A 147 -1.47 29.65 -15.37
CA THR A 147 -0.43 30.54 -14.83
C THR A 147 0.51 29.77 -13.92
N GLY A 148 1.73 30.29 -13.76
CA GLY A 148 2.75 29.66 -12.93
C GLY A 148 3.58 28.65 -13.70
N ILE A 149 4.59 28.12 -13.01
CA ILE A 149 5.54 27.14 -13.55
C ILE A 149 5.33 25.87 -12.75
N VAL A 150 5.01 24.79 -13.43
CA VAL A 150 4.71 23.48 -12.80
C VAL A 150 5.73 22.41 -13.10
N VAL A 151 6.66 22.69 -14.00
CA VAL A 151 7.76 21.80 -14.36
C VAL A 151 8.95 22.65 -14.79
N ASP A 152 10.15 22.18 -14.49
CA ASP A 152 11.36 22.74 -15.06
C ASP A 152 11.56 22.21 -16.48
N THR A 153 11.33 23.06 -17.47
CA THR A 153 11.52 22.71 -18.89
C THR A 153 12.98 22.33 -19.20
N ALA A 154 13.96 22.83 -18.43
CA ALA A 154 15.35 22.44 -18.60
C ALA A 154 15.55 20.95 -18.34
N LEU A 155 14.89 20.38 -17.31
CA LEU A 155 14.97 18.95 -17.01
C LEU A 155 14.41 18.09 -18.15
N ILE A 156 13.28 18.49 -18.75
CA ILE A 156 12.70 17.79 -19.90
C ILE A 156 13.68 17.81 -21.08
N ASN A 157 14.25 18.99 -21.38
CA ASN A 157 15.21 19.13 -22.45
C ASN A 157 16.47 18.28 -22.19
N ASP A 158 17.04 18.36 -21.00
CA ASP A 158 18.24 17.62 -20.63
C ASP A 158 18.01 16.11 -20.76
N TYR A 159 16.84 15.61 -20.30
CA TYR A 159 16.46 14.21 -20.43
C TYR A 159 16.54 13.71 -21.88
N HIS A 160 15.91 14.44 -22.82
CA HIS A 160 15.90 14.06 -24.24
C HIS A 160 17.21 14.35 -24.98
N ASN A 161 18.07 15.21 -24.44
CA ASN A 161 19.35 15.59 -25.03
C ASN A 161 20.55 14.81 -24.45
N GLY A 162 20.30 13.59 -23.94
CA GLY A 162 21.34 12.63 -23.56
C GLY A 162 21.75 12.68 -22.09
N MET A 163 21.06 13.46 -21.27
CA MET A 163 21.23 13.47 -19.81
C MET A 163 20.14 12.66 -19.09
N GLY A 164 19.25 11.97 -19.81
CA GLY A 164 18.20 11.15 -19.22
C GLY A 164 18.68 9.76 -18.81
N LEU A 165 18.21 9.27 -17.65
CA LEU A 165 18.32 7.88 -17.30
C LEU A 165 17.53 7.00 -18.29
N PRO A 166 18.09 5.87 -18.75
CA PRO A 166 17.36 4.95 -19.60
C PRO A 166 16.11 4.41 -18.90
N GLN A 167 14.94 4.61 -19.50
CA GLN A 167 13.70 3.98 -19.05
C GLN A 167 13.74 2.48 -19.34
N LYS A 168 13.16 1.66 -18.45
CA LYS A 168 12.92 0.26 -18.80
C LYS A 168 11.67 0.15 -19.66
N THR A 169 11.53 -1.00 -20.30
CA THR A 169 10.36 -1.29 -21.12
C THR A 169 9.12 -1.40 -20.22
N PRO A 170 8.03 -0.68 -20.54
CA PRO A 170 6.78 -0.80 -19.80
C PRO A 170 6.30 -2.26 -19.74
N PRO A 171 5.81 -2.73 -18.58
CA PRO A 171 5.27 -4.07 -18.45
C PRO A 171 3.95 -4.19 -19.21
N PRO A 172 3.62 -5.37 -19.76
CA PRO A 172 2.34 -5.56 -20.44
C PRO A 172 1.17 -5.41 -19.46
N ALA A 173 0.13 -4.70 -19.90
CA ALA A 173 -1.15 -4.67 -19.20
C ALA A 173 -1.79 -6.07 -19.17
N PRO A 174 -2.58 -6.40 -18.13
CA PRO A 174 -3.34 -7.64 -18.11
C PRO A 174 -4.38 -7.66 -19.25
N PRO A 175 -4.83 -8.84 -19.71
CA PRO A 175 -5.95 -8.92 -20.65
C PRO A 175 -7.16 -8.16 -20.11
N ALA A 176 -7.86 -7.40 -20.95
CA ALA A 176 -9.00 -6.58 -20.52
C ALA A 176 -10.15 -7.39 -19.87
N SER A 177 -10.21 -8.70 -20.10
CA SER A 177 -11.16 -9.62 -19.44
C SER A 177 -10.74 -10.03 -18.02
N GLU A 178 -9.47 -9.83 -17.67
CA GLU A 178 -8.84 -10.24 -16.40
C GLU A 178 -8.46 -9.06 -15.53
N GLY A 179 -8.39 -7.84 -16.08
CA GLY A 179 -7.93 -6.69 -15.34
C GLY A 179 -7.68 -5.45 -16.18
N PHE A 180 -6.92 -4.53 -15.61
CA PHE A 180 -6.44 -3.31 -16.28
C PHE A 180 -5.10 -2.85 -15.68
N GLN A 181 -4.46 -1.87 -16.30
CA GLN A 181 -3.22 -1.25 -15.81
C GLN A 181 -3.48 0.19 -15.38
N ILE A 182 -2.85 0.58 -14.27
CA ILE A 182 -2.72 1.96 -13.80
C ILE A 182 -1.32 2.42 -14.18
N HIS A 183 -1.21 3.64 -14.72
CA HIS A 183 0.06 4.27 -15.02
C HIS A 183 0.13 5.63 -14.32
N LEU A 184 1.13 5.81 -13.45
CA LEU A 184 1.47 7.07 -12.80
C LEU A 184 2.78 7.60 -13.37
N GLY A 185 2.76 8.80 -13.91
CA GLY A 185 3.90 9.47 -14.52
C GLY A 185 3.57 10.07 -15.88
N PRO A 186 4.56 10.65 -16.57
CA PRO A 186 5.94 10.80 -16.10
C PRO A 186 6.15 11.95 -15.11
N ILE A 187 7.12 11.80 -14.21
CA ILE A 187 7.59 12.86 -13.29
C ILE A 187 9.10 13.02 -13.48
N PHE A 188 9.55 14.23 -13.80
CA PHE A 188 10.98 14.51 -13.99
C PHE A 188 11.63 14.96 -12.69
N LEU A 189 12.75 14.33 -12.31
CA LEU A 189 13.56 14.72 -11.16
C LEU A 189 14.99 15.03 -11.58
N SER A 190 15.53 16.09 -10.99
CA SER A 190 16.92 16.53 -11.20
C SER A 190 17.92 15.46 -10.77
N PRO A 191 19.16 15.49 -11.30
CA PRO A 191 20.25 14.66 -10.79
C PRO A 191 20.57 14.95 -9.32
N ASN A 192 21.09 13.95 -8.60
CA ASN A 192 21.63 14.05 -7.25
C ASN A 192 23.01 14.73 -7.21
N ASN A 193 23.07 15.98 -7.69
CA ASN A 193 24.32 16.75 -7.78
C ASN A 193 24.62 17.55 -6.49
N GLY A 194 23.77 17.44 -5.47
CA GLY A 194 23.87 18.18 -4.20
C GLY A 194 23.51 19.67 -4.29
N ILE A 195 22.94 20.11 -5.41
CA ILE A 195 22.52 21.49 -5.67
C ILE A 195 21.02 21.54 -5.91
N ASP A 196 20.52 20.69 -6.80
CA ASP A 196 19.13 20.67 -7.22
C ASP A 196 18.29 19.74 -6.35
N ASP A 197 16.99 20.02 -6.29
CA ASP A 197 16.04 19.16 -5.59
C ASP A 197 15.82 17.87 -6.40
N ASN A 198 16.19 16.74 -5.79
CA ASN A 198 16.21 15.42 -6.40
C ASN A 198 15.32 14.41 -5.65
N GLU A 199 14.47 14.87 -4.72
CA GLU A 199 13.54 14.02 -3.97
C GLU A 199 12.18 14.69 -3.88
N LYS A 200 11.12 13.97 -4.27
CA LYS A 200 9.77 14.48 -4.27
C LYS A 200 8.78 13.42 -3.84
N GLU A 201 7.75 13.85 -3.11
CA GLU A 201 6.58 13.05 -2.82
C GLU A 201 5.34 13.70 -3.42
N PHE A 202 4.54 12.93 -4.15
CA PHE A 202 3.34 13.40 -4.83
C PHE A 202 2.14 12.49 -4.57
N PHE A 203 0.99 13.12 -4.36
CA PHE A 203 -0.30 12.46 -4.55
C PHE A 203 -0.92 12.77 -5.92
N MET A 204 -1.58 11.80 -6.53
CA MET A 204 -2.32 11.94 -7.78
C MET A 204 -3.62 11.16 -7.76
N LYS A 205 -4.73 11.82 -8.12
CA LYS A 205 -6.02 11.13 -8.25
C LYS A 205 -6.04 10.28 -9.50
N TYR A 206 -6.55 9.05 -9.40
CA TYR A 206 -6.78 8.18 -10.55
C TYR A 206 -8.24 7.75 -10.60
N LYS A 207 -8.94 8.09 -11.69
CA LYS A 207 -10.37 7.80 -11.88
C LYS A 207 -10.55 6.39 -12.43
N LEU A 208 -11.42 5.60 -11.81
CA LEU A 208 -11.78 4.26 -12.26
C LEU A 208 -13.29 4.14 -12.53
N PRO A 209 -13.84 4.84 -13.54
CA PRO A 209 -15.29 4.89 -13.80
C PRO A 209 -15.87 3.56 -14.30
N PHE A 210 -15.02 2.62 -14.72
CA PHE A 210 -15.41 1.33 -15.27
C PHE A 210 -15.52 0.21 -14.22
N ILE A 211 -15.12 0.47 -12.97
CA ILE A 211 -15.26 -0.51 -11.89
C ILE A 211 -16.73 -0.70 -11.56
N SER A 212 -17.17 -1.97 -11.46
CA SER A 212 -18.50 -2.34 -11.00
C SER A 212 -18.45 -3.05 -9.66
N ASP A 213 -19.55 -2.98 -8.91
CA ASP A 213 -19.77 -3.68 -7.64
C ASP A 213 -19.89 -5.21 -7.80
N THR A 214 -19.94 -5.69 -9.04
CA THR A 214 -19.97 -7.12 -9.40
C THR A 214 -18.58 -7.74 -9.55
N MET A 215 -17.52 -6.94 -9.45
CA MET A 215 -16.13 -7.41 -9.55
C MET A 215 -15.40 -7.21 -8.22
N GLU A 216 -14.35 -7.99 -8.01
CA GLU A 216 -13.47 -7.89 -6.84
C GLU A 216 -12.00 -8.01 -7.26
N VAL A 217 -11.10 -7.35 -6.53
CA VAL A 217 -9.67 -7.31 -6.84
C VAL A 217 -8.94 -8.39 -6.04
N THR A 218 -8.35 -9.36 -6.72
CA THR A 218 -7.66 -10.49 -6.06
C THR A 218 -6.14 -10.37 -6.09
N ARG A 219 -5.60 -9.55 -6.99
CA ARG A 219 -4.16 -9.41 -7.18
C ARG A 219 -3.82 -8.02 -7.70
N ILE A 220 -2.77 -7.43 -7.15
CA ILE A 220 -2.22 -6.15 -7.60
C ILE A 220 -0.70 -6.31 -7.73
N GLU A 221 -0.18 -6.11 -8.92
CA GLU A 221 1.24 -6.25 -9.24
C GLU A 221 1.78 -4.88 -9.65
N SER A 222 2.75 -4.36 -8.89
CA SER A 222 3.35 -3.06 -9.16
C SER A 222 4.75 -3.22 -9.74
N PHE A 223 5.06 -2.41 -10.75
CA PHE A 223 6.33 -2.32 -11.44
C PHE A 223 6.87 -0.91 -11.20
N ILE A 224 7.75 -0.84 -10.21
CA ILE A 224 8.47 0.36 -9.84
C ILE A 224 9.74 0.38 -10.69
N ASP A 225 9.69 1.15 -11.77
CA ASP A 225 10.79 1.20 -12.73
C ASP A 225 11.94 2.13 -12.28
N VAL A 226 11.72 2.88 -11.22
CA VAL A 226 12.58 3.97 -10.79
C VAL A 226 13.09 3.75 -9.38
N GLU A 227 14.06 4.56 -8.99
CA GLU A 227 14.55 4.62 -7.62
C GLU A 227 13.47 5.26 -6.72
N SER A 228 12.43 4.49 -6.42
CA SER A 228 11.35 4.87 -5.52
C SER A 228 11.77 4.64 -4.08
N HIS A 229 11.35 5.53 -3.19
CA HIS A 229 11.39 5.30 -1.76
C HIS A 229 10.13 4.52 -1.30
N HIS A 230 8.95 4.88 -1.84
CA HIS A 230 7.75 4.04 -1.77
C HIS A 230 6.67 4.48 -2.77
N TYR A 231 5.75 3.56 -3.07
CA TYR A 231 4.52 3.78 -3.80
C TYR A 231 3.33 3.22 -3.01
N ILE A 232 2.29 4.01 -2.81
CA ILE A 232 1.11 3.63 -2.02
C ILE A 232 -0.16 3.94 -2.83
N ILE A 233 -1.10 3.00 -2.82
CA ILE A 233 -2.44 3.22 -3.34
C ILE A 233 -3.38 3.40 -2.16
N TYR A 234 -4.04 4.55 -2.13
CA TYR A 234 -5.22 4.81 -1.30
C TYR A 234 -6.48 4.80 -2.15
N LYS A 235 -7.63 4.57 -1.54
CA LYS A 235 -8.94 4.87 -2.10
C LYS A 235 -9.59 6.00 -1.31
N PHE A 236 -10.29 6.92 -1.97
CA PHE A 236 -11.19 7.82 -1.26
C PHE A 236 -12.41 7.03 -0.74
N ASP A 237 -12.83 7.34 0.49
CA ASP A 237 -13.96 6.67 1.14
C ASP A 237 -15.27 6.89 0.37
N ASP A 238 -15.40 8.08 -0.23
CA ASP A 238 -16.54 8.47 -1.04
C ASP A 238 -16.18 9.61 -2.02
N ALA A 239 -17.13 9.91 -2.91
CA ALA A 239 -16.99 11.00 -3.87
C ALA A 239 -16.86 12.38 -3.21
N GLN A 240 -17.40 12.58 -2.00
CA GLN A 240 -17.31 13.86 -1.30
C GLN A 240 -15.88 14.10 -0.80
N SER A 241 -15.26 13.09 -0.20
CA SER A 241 -13.87 13.07 0.26
C SER A 241 -12.93 13.33 -0.91
N ALA A 242 -13.14 12.65 -2.03
CA ALA A 242 -12.43 12.96 -3.27
C ALA A 242 -12.63 14.42 -3.70
N ASN A 243 -13.86 14.95 -3.68
CA ASN A 243 -14.13 16.32 -4.11
C ASN A 243 -13.55 17.40 -3.19
N ASN A 244 -13.30 17.11 -1.91
CA ASN A 244 -12.66 18.06 -0.99
C ASN A 244 -11.21 18.38 -1.39
N VAL A 245 -10.54 17.45 -2.08
CA VAL A 245 -9.21 17.66 -2.65
C VAL A 245 -9.35 18.46 -3.96
N ASN A 246 -9.30 19.79 -3.84
CA ASN A 246 -9.62 20.70 -4.96
C ASN A 246 -8.52 20.81 -6.03
N LYS A 247 -7.25 20.63 -5.65
CA LYS A 247 -6.11 20.72 -6.58
C LYS A 247 -6.20 19.58 -7.60
N LYS A 248 -6.09 19.92 -8.89
CA LYS A 248 -6.06 18.97 -10.01
C LYS A 248 -4.63 18.50 -10.25
N GLY A 249 -4.48 17.28 -10.76
CA GLY A 249 -3.17 16.70 -11.08
C GLY A 249 -2.31 16.39 -9.85
N LEU A 250 -1.00 16.43 -10.06
CA LEU A 250 0.00 16.19 -9.01
C LEU A 250 -0.14 17.18 -7.86
N ARG A 251 -0.07 16.62 -6.65
CA ARG A 251 -0.07 17.37 -5.39
C ARG A 251 1.18 17.00 -4.65
N GLU A 252 2.19 17.85 -4.80
CA GLU A 252 3.44 17.75 -4.06
C GLU A 252 3.18 17.84 -2.56
N VAL A 253 3.78 16.94 -1.81
CA VAL A 253 3.79 16.95 -0.36
C VAL A 253 4.89 17.91 0.08
N THR A 254 4.47 19.13 0.47
CA THR A 254 5.42 20.18 0.91
C THR A 254 5.43 20.38 2.42
N GLY A 255 4.58 19.66 3.15
CA GLY A 255 4.48 19.72 4.59
C GLY A 255 3.69 18.57 5.18
N PHE A 256 3.77 18.44 6.51
CA PHE A 256 3.21 17.31 7.25
C PHE A 256 1.71 17.08 7.02
N PHE A 257 0.91 18.14 6.90
CA PHE A 257 -0.53 18.01 6.71
C PHE A 257 -0.91 17.56 5.29
N ASP A 258 -0.03 17.79 4.30
CA ASP A 258 -0.27 17.39 2.91
C ASP A 258 0.06 15.90 2.69
N ALA A 259 0.81 15.28 3.60
CA ALA A 259 1.19 13.86 3.55
C ALA A 259 0.07 12.90 3.98
N PHE A 260 -1.01 13.40 4.59
CA PHE A 260 -2.12 12.59 5.07
C PHE A 260 -3.45 13.14 4.54
N THR A 261 -3.94 12.52 3.47
CA THR A 261 -5.20 12.92 2.86
C THR A 261 -6.40 12.38 3.65
N ASP A 262 -7.18 13.30 4.23
CA ASP A 262 -8.43 12.97 4.93
C ASP A 262 -9.44 12.24 4.02
N GLY A 263 -10.17 11.28 4.60
CA GLY A 263 -11.22 10.53 3.90
C GLY A 263 -10.67 9.56 2.86
N THR A 264 -9.53 8.94 3.18
CA THR A 264 -8.92 7.88 2.38
C THR A 264 -8.60 6.65 3.23
N THR A 265 -8.72 5.48 2.61
CA THR A 265 -8.32 4.17 3.15
C THR A 265 -7.17 3.63 2.32
N MET A 266 -6.16 3.06 2.99
CA MET A 266 -5.05 2.41 2.31
C MET A 266 -5.50 1.11 1.62
N VAL A 267 -5.05 0.89 0.39
CA VAL A 267 -5.25 -0.36 -0.35
C VAL A 267 -4.00 -1.22 -0.28
N ALA A 268 -2.84 -0.69 -0.67
CA ALA A 268 -1.58 -1.43 -0.68
C ALA A 268 -0.39 -0.48 -0.81
N ALA A 269 0.79 -0.93 -0.38
CA ALA A 269 2.06 -0.20 -0.50
C ALA A 269 3.15 -1.11 -1.04
N TRP A 270 4.09 -0.50 -1.74
CA TRP A 270 5.27 -1.11 -2.33
C TRP A 270 6.48 -0.23 -2.08
N GLN A 271 7.60 -0.85 -1.76
CA GLN A 271 8.92 -0.20 -1.80
C GLN A 271 9.70 -0.70 -3.02
N ASN A 272 9.41 -1.93 -3.46
CA ASN A 272 9.94 -2.55 -4.65
C ASN A 272 8.85 -3.15 -5.54
N SER A 273 9.21 -3.41 -6.80
CA SER A 273 8.37 -4.16 -7.74
C SER A 273 7.98 -5.52 -7.15
N THR A 274 6.71 -5.69 -6.80
CA THR A 274 6.22 -6.90 -6.13
C THR A 274 4.78 -7.20 -6.53
N ASP A 275 4.48 -8.49 -6.62
CA ASP A 275 3.16 -9.04 -6.87
C ASP A 275 2.44 -9.36 -5.55
N ILE A 276 1.38 -8.60 -5.25
CA ILE A 276 0.50 -8.88 -4.12
C ILE A 276 -0.65 -9.75 -4.62
N ASN A 277 -0.50 -11.06 -4.47
CA ASN A 277 -1.55 -12.05 -4.73
C ASN A 277 -2.27 -12.40 -3.43
N LEU A 278 -3.54 -12.00 -3.31
CA LEU A 278 -4.30 -12.16 -2.07
C LEU A 278 -4.64 -13.64 -1.82
N PRO A 279 -4.78 -14.04 -0.54
CA PRO A 279 -5.18 -15.40 -0.21
C PRO A 279 -6.52 -15.80 -0.82
N PRO A 280 -6.76 -17.11 -1.03
CA PRO A 280 -8.04 -17.62 -1.50
C PRO A 280 -9.21 -17.10 -0.66
N ASN A 281 -10.32 -16.77 -1.33
CA ASN A 281 -11.54 -16.22 -0.74
C ASN A 281 -11.34 -14.85 -0.04
N THR A 282 -10.30 -14.10 -0.40
CA THR A 282 -10.12 -12.71 0.00
C THR A 282 -9.94 -11.81 -1.23
N ALA A 283 -10.39 -10.55 -1.14
CA ALA A 283 -10.23 -9.57 -2.20
C ALA A 283 -10.29 -8.15 -1.63
N TYR A 284 -9.75 -7.15 -2.33
CA TYR A 284 -10.15 -5.77 -2.09
C TYR A 284 -11.51 -5.51 -2.74
N PHE A 285 -12.38 -4.81 -2.01
CA PHE A 285 -13.66 -4.36 -2.53
C PHE A 285 -13.58 -2.89 -2.93
N TRP A 286 -13.86 -2.65 -4.20
CA TRP A 286 -13.82 -1.35 -4.84
C TRP A 286 -15.21 -0.97 -5.31
N GLU A 287 -15.66 0.20 -4.89
CA GLU A 287 -17.00 0.68 -5.21
C GLU A 287 -17.09 1.23 -6.64
N PRO A 288 -18.28 1.26 -7.25
CA PRO A 288 -18.46 1.87 -8.56
C PRO A 288 -18.02 3.34 -8.59
N ASN A 289 -17.39 3.77 -9.68
CA ASN A 289 -16.84 5.12 -9.85
C ASN A 289 -15.74 5.47 -8.82
N LEU A 290 -14.97 4.46 -8.38
CA LEU A 290 -13.84 4.65 -7.47
C LEU A 290 -12.88 5.73 -7.97
N ILE A 291 -12.39 6.54 -7.03
CA ILE A 291 -11.24 7.41 -7.23
C ILE A 291 -10.17 6.92 -6.27
N LEU A 292 -9.04 6.51 -6.84
CA LEU A 292 -7.84 6.22 -6.07
C LEU A 292 -7.07 7.51 -5.81
N ASP A 293 -6.29 7.52 -4.74
CA ASP A 293 -5.24 8.48 -4.51
C ASP A 293 -3.89 7.78 -4.49
N LEU A 294 -3.09 8.02 -5.52
CA LEU A 294 -1.81 7.37 -5.73
C LEU A 294 -0.72 8.25 -5.10
N ASN A 295 0.02 7.71 -4.15
CA ASN A 295 1.13 8.39 -3.49
C ASN A 295 2.45 7.79 -3.98
N LEU A 296 3.33 8.62 -4.52
CA LEU A 296 4.67 8.22 -4.92
C LEU A 296 5.68 9.12 -4.25
N HIS A 297 6.56 8.54 -3.45
CA HIS A 297 7.76 9.18 -2.94
C HIS A 297 8.96 8.63 -3.70
N VAL A 298 9.60 9.49 -4.49
CA VAL A 298 10.69 9.14 -5.41
C VAL A 298 11.90 10.02 -5.15
N ARG A 299 13.09 9.41 -5.21
CA ARG A 299 14.37 10.11 -5.11
C ARG A 299 15.26 9.66 -6.27
N ASN A 300 15.79 10.62 -7.01
CA ASN A 300 16.85 10.32 -7.98
C ASN A 300 18.18 10.23 -7.23
N TYR A 301 18.79 9.05 -7.16
CA TYR A 301 20.11 8.83 -6.56
C TYR A 301 21.24 9.03 -7.56
N ASN A 302 20.95 9.03 -8.86
CA ASN A 302 21.95 9.23 -9.90
C ASN A 302 22.51 10.67 -9.86
N PRO A 303 23.85 10.85 -9.80
CA PRO A 303 24.46 12.17 -9.57
C PRO A 303 24.50 13.09 -10.80
N ASP A 304 24.30 12.58 -12.01
CA ASP A 304 24.51 13.33 -13.25
C ASP A 304 23.35 13.26 -14.25
N SER A 305 22.39 12.36 -14.06
CA SER A 305 21.34 12.07 -15.03
C SER A 305 19.93 12.38 -14.48
N VAL A 306 19.07 12.93 -15.32
CA VAL A 306 17.66 13.23 -15.04
C VAL A 306 16.85 11.94 -14.99
N LEU A 307 16.05 11.77 -13.94
CA LEU A 307 15.11 10.65 -13.80
C LEU A 307 13.76 11.02 -14.40
N LYS A 308 13.21 10.17 -15.28
CA LYS A 308 11.80 10.21 -15.71
C LYS A 308 11.04 9.09 -15.00
N ALA A 309 10.43 9.43 -13.87
CA ALA A 309 9.74 8.50 -12.99
C ALA A 309 8.37 8.08 -13.51
N GLU A 310 8.20 6.78 -13.71
CA GLU A 310 6.96 6.11 -14.13
C GLU A 310 6.73 4.84 -13.30
N ILE A 311 5.48 4.62 -12.89
CA ILE A 311 5.04 3.44 -12.16
C ILE A 311 3.87 2.82 -12.91
N TYR A 312 3.97 1.52 -13.18
CA TYR A 312 2.89 0.73 -13.77
C TYR A 312 2.35 -0.23 -12.72
N THR A 313 1.03 -0.35 -12.61
CA THR A 313 0.38 -1.26 -11.68
C THR A 313 -0.71 -2.05 -12.36
N ASN A 314 -0.52 -3.36 -12.49
CA ASN A 314 -1.50 -4.28 -13.01
C ASN A 314 -2.49 -4.66 -11.91
N VAL A 315 -3.78 -4.45 -12.18
CA VAL A 315 -4.87 -4.81 -11.28
C VAL A 315 -5.66 -5.94 -11.91
N TYR A 316 -5.76 -7.06 -11.19
CA TYR A 316 -6.50 -8.24 -11.64
C TYR A 316 -7.84 -8.33 -10.93
N LEU A 317 -8.89 -8.53 -11.72
CA LEU A 317 -10.28 -8.57 -11.30
C LEU A 317 -10.87 -9.96 -11.54
N GLN A 318 -11.81 -10.35 -10.68
CA GLN A 318 -12.69 -11.49 -10.94
C GLN A 318 -14.15 -11.13 -10.59
N PRO A 319 -15.15 -11.88 -11.11
CA PRO A 319 -16.52 -11.74 -10.64
C PRO A 319 -16.61 -12.01 -9.14
N LYS A 320 -17.33 -11.15 -8.42
CA LYS A 320 -17.50 -11.23 -6.97
C LYS A 320 -18.07 -12.58 -6.55
N GLN A 321 -17.42 -13.26 -5.61
CA GLN A 321 -17.89 -14.56 -5.10
C GLN A 321 -18.65 -14.40 -3.78
N THR A 322 -19.63 -15.27 -3.53
CA THR A 322 -20.50 -15.21 -2.33
C THR A 322 -19.73 -15.37 -1.02
N ASN A 323 -18.59 -16.07 -1.04
CA ASN A 323 -17.77 -16.38 0.13
C ASN A 323 -16.46 -15.57 0.20
N THR A 324 -16.23 -14.64 -0.73
CA THR A 324 -15.08 -13.74 -0.64
C THR A 324 -15.31 -12.72 0.49
N ILE A 325 -14.26 -12.45 1.26
CA ILE A 325 -14.25 -11.42 2.30
C ILE A 325 -13.23 -10.33 1.97
N GLU A 326 -13.46 -9.13 2.51
CA GLU A 326 -12.61 -7.97 2.24
C GLU A 326 -11.24 -8.12 2.92
N MET A 327 -10.18 -7.88 2.16
CA MET A 327 -8.84 -7.58 2.65
C MET A 327 -8.74 -6.09 2.97
N ILE A 328 -8.18 -5.78 4.13
CA ILE A 328 -7.99 -4.40 4.62
C ILE A 328 -6.51 -4.19 4.86
N SER A 329 -6.03 -2.99 4.53
CA SER A 329 -4.67 -2.57 4.77
C SER A 329 -4.64 -1.36 5.71
N ASP A 330 -3.68 -1.34 6.62
CA ASP A 330 -3.46 -0.20 7.53
C ASP A 330 -1.97 0.16 7.58
N LEU A 331 -1.70 1.46 7.74
CA LEU A 331 -0.38 2.01 7.98
C LEU A 331 -0.39 2.74 9.32
N VAL A 332 0.38 2.22 10.29
CA VAL A 332 0.42 2.76 11.64
C VAL A 332 1.74 3.47 11.89
N LEU A 333 1.64 4.77 12.16
CA LEU A 333 2.75 5.63 12.52
C LEU A 333 3.05 5.54 14.01
N PHE A 334 4.32 5.68 14.38
CA PHE A 334 4.69 5.99 15.76
C PHE A 334 4.13 7.36 16.15
N ASN A 335 3.32 7.40 17.21
CA ASN A 335 2.68 8.63 17.65
C ASN A 335 3.71 9.59 18.26
N THR A 336 4.02 10.66 17.55
CA THR A 336 5.01 11.67 17.97
C THR A 336 4.68 13.04 17.37
N ILE A 337 5.38 14.06 17.84
CA ILE A 337 5.33 15.42 17.29
C ILE A 337 6.63 15.65 16.49
N PRO A 338 6.56 15.94 15.19
CA PRO A 338 7.74 16.20 14.35
C PRO A 338 8.65 17.31 14.90
N LEU A 339 9.96 17.22 14.63
CA LEU A 339 10.95 18.17 15.14
C LEU A 339 10.79 19.60 14.59
N GLN A 340 10.07 19.76 13.47
CA GLN A 340 9.69 21.07 12.96
C GLN A 340 8.78 21.87 13.92
N PHE A 341 8.10 21.19 14.85
CA PHE A 341 7.17 21.83 15.80
C PHE A 341 7.72 21.89 17.23
N VAL A 342 8.59 20.95 17.62
CA VAL A 342 9.16 20.86 18.97
C VAL A 342 10.65 20.50 18.92
N PRO A 343 11.49 21.06 19.80
CA PRO A 343 12.90 20.67 19.87
C PRO A 343 13.04 19.20 20.31
N CYS A 344 14.19 18.60 19.98
CA CYS A 344 14.53 17.21 20.33
C CYS A 344 14.25 16.89 21.81
N SER A 345 14.58 17.81 22.74
CA SER A 345 14.37 17.64 24.18
C SER A 345 12.90 17.46 24.62
N LEU A 346 11.95 17.79 23.75
CA LEU A 346 10.51 17.65 24.00
C LEU A 346 9.84 16.63 23.07
N SER A 347 10.54 16.13 22.06
CA SER A 347 10.02 15.10 21.15
C SER A 347 10.11 13.72 21.79
N GLN A 348 9.08 12.91 21.57
CA GLN A 348 9.08 11.49 21.96
C GLN A 348 9.80 10.61 20.93
N PHE A 349 10.16 11.19 19.78
CA PHE A 349 10.90 10.56 18.71
C PHE A 349 11.99 11.53 18.24
N CYS A 350 13.12 11.49 18.92
CA CYS A 350 14.32 12.21 18.54
C CYS A 350 15.54 11.30 18.69
N ILE A 351 16.37 11.28 17.65
CA ILE A 351 17.57 10.47 17.52
C ILE A 351 18.75 11.46 17.42
N PRO A 352 19.44 11.74 18.53
CA PRO A 352 20.61 12.60 18.56
C PRO A 352 21.70 12.18 17.56
N GLY A 353 22.36 13.18 16.95
CA GLY A 353 23.49 12.96 16.04
C GLY A 353 24.79 12.62 16.77
N ASP A 354 24.81 11.53 17.53
CA ASP A 354 25.93 11.10 18.39
C ASP A 354 26.37 9.65 18.16
N SER A 355 25.86 9.01 17.09
CA SER A 355 26.16 7.63 16.71
C SER A 355 25.86 6.58 17.78
N GLN A 356 24.96 6.88 18.73
CA GLN A 356 24.42 5.89 19.67
C GLN A 356 23.12 5.28 19.16
N ASP A 357 22.82 4.09 19.67
CA ASP A 357 21.55 3.40 19.38
C ASP A 357 20.43 3.99 20.25
N TYR A 358 19.33 4.38 19.59
CA TYR A 358 18.10 4.84 20.22
C TYR A 358 16.95 3.92 19.82
N THR A 359 16.31 3.31 20.82
CA THR A 359 15.18 2.40 20.61
C THR A 359 13.86 3.04 21.04
N PHE A 360 12.87 3.00 20.15
CA PHE A 360 11.52 3.48 20.38
C PHE A 360 10.54 2.33 20.36
N VAL A 361 9.53 2.38 21.24
CA VAL A 361 8.53 1.33 21.41
C VAL A 361 7.14 1.96 21.43
N GLY A 362 6.27 1.49 20.54
CA GLY A 362 4.89 1.95 20.42
C GLY A 362 3.90 0.79 20.41
N ASN A 363 2.62 1.11 20.60
CA ASN A 363 1.53 0.14 20.54
C ASN A 363 0.70 0.34 19.27
N VAL A 364 0.26 -0.78 18.71
CA VAL A 364 -0.79 -0.82 17.70
C VAL A 364 -2.01 -1.49 18.32
N THR A 365 -3.11 -0.76 18.45
CA THR A 365 -4.37 -1.25 19.03
C THR A 365 -5.54 -0.90 18.12
N SER A 366 -6.76 -1.32 18.46
CA SER A 366 -7.98 -0.97 17.71
C SER A 366 -8.17 0.53 17.46
N ASN A 367 -7.59 1.40 18.29
CA ASN A 367 -7.66 2.86 18.11
C ASN A 367 -6.80 3.36 16.93
N ASN A 368 -5.87 2.53 16.45
CA ASN A 368 -4.94 2.83 15.36
C ASN A 368 -5.39 2.20 14.05
N LEU A 369 -6.49 1.43 14.05
CA LEU A 369 -6.87 0.54 12.95
C LEU A 369 -8.26 0.88 12.44
N GLU A 370 -8.46 0.74 11.15
CA GLU A 370 -9.69 1.24 10.52
C GLU A 370 -10.90 0.34 10.84
N GLY A 371 -11.90 0.94 11.50
CA GLY A 371 -13.22 0.35 11.68
C GLY A 371 -13.21 -0.96 12.49
N LEU A 372 -12.33 -1.07 13.48
CA LEU A 372 -12.27 -2.17 14.44
C LEU A 372 -12.60 -1.70 15.85
N SER A 373 -13.45 -2.46 16.55
CA SER A 373 -13.60 -2.38 18.00
C SER A 373 -12.56 -3.23 18.71
N SER A 374 -12.31 -2.96 19.99
CA SER A 374 -11.35 -3.73 20.79
C SER A 374 -11.66 -5.23 20.88
N SER A 375 -12.94 -5.62 20.74
CA SER A 375 -13.38 -7.01 20.78
C SER A 375 -13.33 -7.75 19.44
N ASP A 376 -13.14 -7.02 18.33
CA ASP A 376 -13.07 -7.61 17.00
C ASP A 376 -11.80 -8.42 16.82
N SER A 377 -11.91 -9.47 16.01
CA SER A 377 -10.77 -10.31 15.65
C SER A 377 -10.15 -9.82 14.36
N MET A 378 -8.82 -9.79 14.34
CA MET A 378 -8.02 -9.53 13.16
C MET A 378 -7.36 -10.82 12.73
N TYR A 379 -7.49 -11.18 11.46
CA TYR A 379 -6.79 -12.30 10.84
C TYR A 379 -5.69 -11.72 9.98
N ILE A 380 -4.49 -11.61 10.55
CA ILE A 380 -3.37 -10.91 9.93
C ILE A 380 -2.78 -11.80 8.84
N TRP A 381 -2.63 -11.23 7.66
CA TRP A 381 -2.04 -11.85 6.49
C TRP A 381 -0.63 -11.36 6.21
N MET A 382 -0.38 -10.06 6.36
CA MET A 382 0.93 -9.46 6.07
C MET A 382 1.36 -8.48 7.16
N LEU A 383 2.64 -8.53 7.51
CA LEU A 383 3.35 -7.53 8.31
C LEU A 383 4.57 -7.03 7.56
N SER A 384 4.80 -5.73 7.58
CA SER A 384 6.05 -5.12 7.16
C SER A 384 6.37 -3.88 8.01
N SER A 385 7.60 -3.39 7.89
CA SER A 385 8.12 -2.23 8.61
C SER A 385 8.60 -1.16 7.63
N HIS A 386 8.86 0.04 8.16
CA HIS A 386 9.55 1.09 7.43
C HIS A 386 10.25 2.06 8.38
N THR A 387 11.46 2.40 8.00
CA THR A 387 12.29 3.47 8.53
C THR A 387 13.03 4.12 7.36
N HIS A 388 13.78 5.18 7.63
CA HIS A 388 14.79 5.68 6.69
C HIS A 388 16.19 5.17 7.08
N LYS A 389 17.22 5.88 6.61
CA LYS A 389 18.63 5.44 6.55
C LYS A 389 19.32 5.17 7.88
N TYR A 390 18.80 5.67 8.98
CA TYR A 390 19.35 5.45 10.33
C TYR A 390 18.69 4.28 11.05
N GLY A 391 17.64 3.66 10.49
CA GLY A 391 17.06 2.44 11.03
C GLY A 391 18.06 1.27 11.00
N VAL A 392 18.34 0.70 12.16
CA VAL A 392 19.25 -0.45 12.33
C VAL A 392 18.58 -1.68 12.93
N GLY A 393 17.29 -1.58 13.28
CA GLY A 393 16.50 -2.69 13.79
C GLY A 393 15.01 -2.38 13.81
N PHE A 394 14.18 -3.37 13.49
CA PHE A 394 12.73 -3.28 13.63
C PHE A 394 12.13 -4.63 14.05
N ASN A 395 11.25 -4.63 15.05
CA ASN A 395 10.60 -5.84 15.55
C ASN A 395 9.13 -5.57 15.86
N ILE A 396 8.29 -6.59 15.68
CA ILE A 396 6.88 -6.55 16.08
C ILE A 396 6.59 -7.73 16.99
N TYR A 397 5.90 -7.46 18.08
CA TYR A 397 5.51 -8.42 19.11
C TYR A 397 4.01 -8.40 19.30
N GLU A 398 3.44 -9.53 19.70
CA GLU A 398 2.13 -9.54 20.34
C GLU A 398 2.19 -8.69 21.60
N ARG A 399 1.14 -7.91 21.88
CA ARG A 399 1.05 -7.15 23.11
C ARG A 399 0.40 -8.00 24.21
N ASN A 400 0.98 -8.01 25.41
CA ASN A 400 0.38 -8.74 26.53
C ASN A 400 -0.89 -8.01 27.03
N PRO A 401 -2.03 -8.72 27.21
CA PRO A 401 -3.27 -8.10 27.68
C PRO A 401 -3.13 -7.43 29.05
N GLY A 402 -3.48 -6.14 29.14
CA GLY A 402 -3.46 -5.36 30.38
C GLY A 402 -2.06 -4.88 30.85
N GLY A 403 -1.00 -5.15 30.08
CA GLY A 403 0.36 -4.69 30.37
C GLY A 403 0.64 -3.23 30.00
N PRO A 404 1.71 -2.61 30.56
CA PRO A 404 2.20 -1.30 30.12
C PRO A 404 2.64 -1.31 28.64
N ASN A 405 2.76 -0.13 28.03
CA ASN A 405 3.04 0.04 26.60
C ASN A 405 4.33 -0.63 26.08
N SER A 406 5.22 -1.07 26.96
CA SER A 406 6.48 -1.72 26.62
C SER A 406 6.47 -3.23 26.83
N GLU A 407 5.35 -3.83 27.26
CA GLU A 407 5.31 -5.25 27.57
C GLU A 407 5.12 -6.09 26.30
N LYS A 408 6.20 -6.72 25.87
CA LYS A 408 6.28 -7.56 24.67
C LYS A 408 5.95 -9.02 25.00
N GLY A 409 5.01 -9.58 24.25
CA GLY A 409 4.72 -11.00 24.20
C GLY A 409 5.58 -11.71 23.17
N THR A 410 4.97 -12.62 22.40
CA THR A 410 5.64 -13.37 21.33
C THR A 410 6.14 -12.42 20.24
N GLN A 411 7.38 -12.56 19.80
CA GLN A 411 7.87 -11.88 18.60
C GLN A 411 7.23 -12.50 17.35
N VAL A 412 6.55 -11.68 16.57
CA VAL A 412 5.83 -12.08 15.35
C VAL A 412 6.42 -11.48 14.09
N TYR A 413 7.42 -10.61 14.21
CA TYR A 413 8.20 -10.08 13.09
C TYR A 413 9.60 -9.73 13.58
N ASP A 414 10.59 -10.15 12.82
CA ASP A 414 12.00 -9.81 13.00
C ASP A 414 12.49 -9.15 11.71
N GLY A 415 12.82 -7.86 11.78
CA GLY A 415 13.30 -7.08 10.65
C GLY A 415 14.68 -7.53 10.15
N PHE A 416 15.40 -8.39 10.88
CA PHE A 416 16.67 -8.95 10.40
C PHE A 416 16.48 -10.04 9.36
N TYR A 417 15.24 -10.35 8.95
CA TYR A 417 15.01 -11.20 7.79
C TYR A 417 15.19 -10.43 6.48
N ASN A 418 15.58 -11.14 5.42
CA ASN A 418 15.60 -10.55 4.08
C ASN A 418 14.19 -10.16 3.60
N PHE A 419 14.10 -9.36 2.54
CA PHE A 419 12.84 -8.87 1.95
C PHE A 419 11.74 -9.95 1.87
N GLY A 420 12.05 -11.13 1.33
CA GLY A 420 11.08 -12.24 1.18
C GLY A 420 10.81 -13.07 2.44
N TYR A 421 11.32 -12.66 3.61
CA TYR A 421 11.21 -13.35 4.91
C TYR A 421 11.66 -14.83 4.87
N THR A 422 12.69 -15.14 4.09
CA THR A 422 13.17 -16.52 3.86
C THR A 422 14.34 -16.94 4.75
N PHE A 423 15.20 -15.99 5.15
CA PHE A 423 16.30 -16.24 6.08
C PHE A 423 16.62 -14.96 6.88
N ASN A 424 17.17 -15.14 8.07
CA ASN A 424 17.69 -14.03 8.88
C ASN A 424 19.09 -13.64 8.35
N GLN A 425 19.22 -12.42 7.82
CA GLN A 425 20.44 -11.86 7.24
C GLN A 425 21.35 -11.17 8.27
N GLY A 426 20.89 -11.04 9.51
CA GLY A 426 21.69 -10.57 10.65
C GLY A 426 21.78 -9.04 10.80
N PHE A 427 21.10 -8.28 9.95
CA PHE A 427 20.98 -6.82 10.03
C PHE A 427 19.63 -6.38 9.45
N TYR A 428 19.15 -5.22 9.88
CA TYR A 428 17.94 -4.59 9.32
C TYR A 428 18.30 -3.82 8.06
N ASP A 429 17.58 -4.10 6.99
CA ASP A 429 17.68 -3.40 5.72
C ASP A 429 16.49 -2.44 5.61
N TYR A 430 16.77 -1.14 5.74
CA TYR A 430 15.73 -0.11 5.65
C TYR A 430 15.31 0.16 4.20
N GLU A 431 16.17 -0.18 3.22
CA GLU A 431 15.87 -0.03 1.79
C GLU A 431 14.92 -1.14 1.33
N ASP A 432 15.18 -2.37 1.81
CA ASP A 432 14.40 -3.57 1.50
C ASP A 432 13.86 -4.28 2.76
N PRO A 433 13.01 -3.64 3.60
CA PRO A 433 12.52 -4.21 4.84
C PRO A 433 11.72 -5.48 4.59
N ALA A 434 11.90 -6.44 5.50
CA ALA A 434 11.29 -7.76 5.39
C ALA A 434 9.76 -7.68 5.28
N VAL A 435 9.16 -8.45 4.38
CA VAL A 435 7.70 -8.60 4.24
C VAL A 435 7.32 -10.00 4.70
N ARG A 436 6.66 -10.10 5.85
CA ARG A 436 6.23 -11.37 6.41
C ARG A 436 4.78 -11.66 6.06
N TYR A 437 4.57 -12.72 5.29
CA TYR A 437 3.24 -13.29 5.05
C TYR A 437 2.94 -14.42 6.03
N PHE A 438 1.66 -14.55 6.39
CA PHE A 438 1.12 -15.61 7.22
C PHE A 438 0.10 -16.42 6.44
N ASP A 439 0.01 -17.72 6.71
CA ASP A 439 -1.09 -18.50 6.17
C ASP A 439 -2.43 -17.99 6.72
N PRO A 440 -3.51 -17.99 5.92
CA PRO A 440 -4.81 -17.53 6.37
C PRO A 440 -5.26 -18.32 7.60
N ASN A 441 -5.58 -17.60 8.69
CA ASN A 441 -5.97 -18.11 10.02
C ASN A 441 -4.85 -18.43 11.00
N ASP A 442 -3.58 -18.35 10.62
CA ASP A 442 -2.48 -18.72 11.52
C ASP A 442 -2.18 -17.62 12.54
N PHE A 443 -2.27 -16.36 12.13
CA PHE A 443 -2.06 -15.24 13.02
C PHE A 443 -3.36 -14.47 13.29
N VAL A 444 -3.90 -14.67 14.49
CA VAL A 444 -5.19 -14.10 14.90
C VAL A 444 -5.05 -13.46 16.27
N LEU A 445 -5.45 -12.20 16.38
CA LEU A 445 -5.50 -11.48 17.64
C LEU A 445 -6.77 -10.64 17.77
N LYS A 446 -7.11 -10.25 19.00
CA LYS A 446 -8.14 -9.22 19.22
C LYS A 446 -7.52 -7.85 18.98
N ALA A 447 -8.23 -6.99 18.26
CA ALA A 447 -7.71 -5.66 17.94
C ALA A 447 -7.37 -4.85 19.21
N GLY A 448 -8.07 -5.09 20.33
CA GLY A 448 -7.76 -4.49 21.63
C GLY A 448 -6.55 -5.09 22.36
N ASP A 449 -6.19 -6.35 22.08
CA ASP A 449 -4.95 -6.94 22.62
C ASP A 449 -3.76 -6.23 21.96
N GLY A 450 -3.80 -6.17 20.63
CA GLY A 450 -2.90 -5.35 19.81
C GLY A 450 -1.50 -5.92 19.64
N LEU A 451 -0.61 -5.08 19.12
CA LEU A 451 0.80 -5.36 18.87
C LEU A 451 1.68 -4.30 19.54
N VAL A 452 2.95 -4.64 19.72
CA VAL A 452 4.02 -3.69 20.08
C VAL A 452 5.00 -3.66 18.93
N HIS A 453 5.22 -2.49 18.33
CA HIS A 453 6.30 -2.27 17.37
C HIS A 453 7.49 -1.61 18.07
N GLU A 454 8.70 -2.00 17.68
CA GLU A 454 9.95 -1.49 18.22
C GLU A 454 10.91 -1.22 17.07
N ALA A 455 11.50 -0.03 17.06
CA ALA A 455 12.51 0.35 16.08
C ALA A 455 13.74 0.90 16.80
N THR A 456 14.94 0.54 16.30
CA THR A 456 16.22 1.05 16.79
C THR A 456 16.91 1.81 15.68
N PHE A 457 17.44 2.98 16.03
CA PHE A 457 18.09 3.89 15.09
C PHE A 457 19.50 4.22 15.55
N ASN A 458 20.42 4.38 14.62
CA ASN A 458 21.76 4.88 14.86
C ASN A 458 22.03 6.09 13.94
N ASN A 459 21.90 7.29 14.49
CA ASN A 459 22.14 8.52 13.73
C ASN A 459 23.64 8.83 13.68
N THR A 460 24.25 8.47 12.56
CA THR A 460 25.68 8.67 12.30
C THR A 460 26.03 10.08 11.82
N SER A 461 25.04 10.97 11.68
CA SER A 461 25.27 12.39 11.35
C SER A 461 25.62 13.21 12.60
N THR A 462 25.78 14.53 12.40
CA THR A 462 26.05 15.50 13.47
C THR A 462 24.83 16.31 13.88
N THR A 463 23.65 16.02 13.31
CA THR A 463 22.41 16.76 13.54
C THR A 463 21.36 15.83 14.09
N ASP A 464 20.59 16.30 15.08
CA ASP A 464 19.47 15.53 15.62
C ASP A 464 18.43 15.29 14.52
N VAL A 465 17.95 14.05 14.45
CA VAL A 465 16.95 13.60 13.48
C VAL A 465 15.71 13.14 14.24
N GLY A 466 14.53 13.26 13.64
CA GLY A 466 13.28 12.79 14.23
C GLY A 466 12.25 12.53 13.15
N PHE A 467 10.97 12.53 13.53
CA PHE A 467 9.92 12.17 12.59
C PHE A 467 9.81 13.23 11.50
N GLY A 468 9.88 12.81 10.25
CA GLY A 468 9.67 13.68 9.10
C GLY A 468 9.38 12.87 7.84
N LEU A 469 9.23 13.58 6.72
CA LEU A 469 8.71 13.01 5.48
C LEU A 469 9.80 12.67 4.47
N THR A 470 10.97 13.31 4.59
CA THR A 470 12.07 13.16 3.63
C THR A 470 13.01 12.05 4.06
N THR A 471 13.82 11.53 3.13
CA THR A 471 14.87 10.53 3.41
C THR A 471 16.00 11.05 4.31
N GLU A 472 16.03 12.36 4.58
CA GLU A 472 16.92 12.98 5.57
C GLU A 472 16.35 12.96 7.00
N ASP A 473 15.04 12.80 7.13
CA ASP A 473 14.35 12.57 8.40
C ASP A 473 14.30 11.08 8.75
N GLU A 474 13.56 10.70 9.80
CA GLU A 474 13.27 9.31 10.12
C GLU A 474 11.78 9.00 10.25
N MET A 475 11.45 7.72 10.12
CA MET A 475 10.10 7.21 10.36
C MET A 475 10.15 5.91 11.16
N MET A 476 9.03 5.62 11.84
CA MET A 476 8.77 4.34 12.45
C MET A 476 7.34 3.94 12.09
N LEU A 477 7.20 3.17 11.01
CA LEU A 477 5.90 2.75 10.50
C LEU A 477 5.75 1.23 10.57
N THR A 478 4.50 0.79 10.67
CA THR A 478 4.15 -0.62 10.51
C THR A 478 3.00 -0.77 9.54
N PHE A 479 3.21 -1.62 8.53
CA PHE A 479 2.24 -1.98 7.52
C PHE A 479 1.56 -3.29 7.90
N PHE A 480 0.24 -3.33 7.71
CA PHE A 480 -0.57 -4.51 7.99
C PHE A 480 -1.53 -4.78 6.85
N GLN A 481 -1.75 -6.06 6.58
CA GLN A 481 -2.93 -6.51 5.84
C GLN A 481 -3.64 -7.58 6.65
N TYR A 482 -4.96 -7.47 6.77
CA TYR A 482 -5.77 -8.38 7.57
C TYR A 482 -7.22 -8.43 7.08
N THR A 483 -7.95 -9.48 7.50
CA THR A 483 -9.40 -9.53 7.35
C THR A 483 -10.09 -9.41 8.72
N LYS A 484 -11.31 -8.87 8.74
CA LYS A 484 -12.16 -8.76 9.96
C LYS A 484 -12.96 -10.03 10.23
N ILE A 485 -13.14 -10.84 9.19
CA ILE A 485 -13.86 -12.10 9.22
C ILE A 485 -12.86 -13.22 8.96
N ARG A 486 -13.10 -14.38 9.56
CA ARG A 486 -12.28 -15.57 9.34
C ARG A 486 -12.30 -15.95 7.84
N PRO A 487 -11.16 -15.96 7.13
CA PRO A 487 -11.13 -16.47 5.77
C PRO A 487 -11.54 -17.95 5.77
N ALA A 488 -12.47 -18.30 4.89
CA ALA A 488 -12.77 -19.69 4.63
C ALA A 488 -11.51 -20.31 3.99
N SER A 489 -10.72 -21.07 4.74
CA SER A 489 -9.65 -21.88 4.16
C SER A 489 -10.27 -22.82 3.13
N ALA A 490 -9.63 -23.04 1.99
CA ALA A 490 -10.04 -24.00 0.96
C ALA A 490 -10.02 -25.44 1.51
N ASN A 491 -11.02 -25.78 2.34
CA ASN A 491 -10.97 -26.81 3.38
C ASN A 491 -9.70 -26.71 4.25
N PRO A 492 -9.80 -26.68 5.59
CA PRO A 492 -8.70 -27.28 6.32
C PRO A 492 -8.66 -28.72 5.83
N SER A 493 -7.64 -29.12 5.07
CA SER A 493 -7.31 -30.53 5.01
C SER A 493 -7.21 -30.92 6.46
N SER A 494 -8.16 -31.72 6.94
CA SER A 494 -8.06 -32.38 8.23
C SER A 494 -6.60 -32.78 8.38
N ILE A 495 -5.96 -32.44 9.49
CA ILE A 495 -4.65 -33.00 9.79
C ILE A 495 -4.84 -34.49 9.62
N THR A 496 -4.33 -35.03 8.51
CA THR A 496 -4.24 -36.47 8.33
C THR A 496 -3.05 -36.78 9.19
N GLU A 497 -3.30 -36.86 10.50
CA GLU A 497 -2.33 -37.34 11.44
C GLU A 497 -1.97 -38.72 10.91
N ARG A 498 -0.75 -38.86 10.39
CA ARG A 498 -0.19 -40.18 10.09
C ARG A 498 0.02 -40.86 11.42
N GLN A 499 -1.08 -41.37 11.96
CA GLN A 499 -1.09 -42.26 13.09
C GLN A 499 -0.39 -43.55 12.63
N PRO A 500 0.75 -43.92 13.22
CA PRO A 500 1.45 -45.15 12.84
C PRO A 500 0.60 -46.41 13.09
N ASN A 501 -0.47 -46.29 13.90
CA ASN A 501 -1.38 -47.38 14.24
C ASN A 501 -2.86 -46.92 14.23
N ASN A 502 -3.64 -47.42 13.26
CA ASN A 502 -5.08 -47.17 13.08
C ASN A 502 -6.01 -47.76 14.16
N LEU A 503 -5.47 -48.10 15.34
CA LEU A 503 -6.20 -48.81 16.39
C LEU A 503 -6.94 -47.87 17.35
N VAL A 504 -6.60 -46.58 17.41
CA VAL A 504 -7.22 -45.61 18.31
C VAL A 504 -7.74 -44.42 17.51
N SER A 505 -8.97 -44.00 17.77
CA SER A 505 -9.61 -42.83 17.17
C SER A 505 -10.26 -41.95 18.23
N LEU A 506 -10.05 -40.63 18.14
CA LEU A 506 -10.65 -39.63 19.02
C LEU A 506 -11.64 -38.78 18.22
N TYR A 507 -12.87 -38.64 18.68
CA TYR A 507 -13.86 -37.79 18.03
C TYR A 507 -14.87 -37.15 19.02
N PRO A 508 -15.21 -35.86 18.87
CA PRO A 508 -14.54 -34.89 17.99
C PRO A 508 -13.13 -34.54 18.52
N ASN A 509 -12.20 -34.25 17.61
CA ASN A 509 -10.88 -33.70 17.94
C ASN A 509 -10.47 -32.74 16.81
N PRO A 510 -10.43 -31.41 17.03
CA PRO A 510 -10.58 -30.72 18.33
C PRO A 510 -11.96 -30.86 19.01
N THR A 511 -12.03 -30.62 20.33
CA THR A 511 -13.28 -30.59 21.12
C THR A 511 -13.37 -29.38 22.06
N THR A 512 -14.58 -28.92 22.36
CA THR A 512 -14.87 -27.85 23.34
C THR A 512 -15.19 -28.38 24.75
N ASN A 513 -15.56 -29.65 24.90
CA ASN A 513 -15.94 -30.19 26.21
C ASN A 513 -15.67 -31.69 26.36
N THR A 514 -16.23 -32.53 25.49
CA THR A 514 -16.09 -34.00 25.60
C THR A 514 -15.50 -34.60 24.32
N VAL A 515 -14.69 -35.65 24.47
CA VAL A 515 -14.15 -36.43 23.35
C VAL A 515 -14.36 -37.91 23.62
N THR A 516 -14.83 -38.63 22.61
CA THR A 516 -14.92 -40.08 22.64
C THR A 516 -13.61 -40.67 22.13
N ILE A 517 -12.94 -41.46 22.97
CA ILE A 517 -11.77 -42.26 22.61
C ILE A 517 -12.27 -43.67 22.32
N SER A 518 -12.07 -44.14 21.09
CA SER A 518 -12.46 -45.48 20.64
C SER A 518 -11.24 -46.28 20.23
N ILE A 519 -11.18 -47.54 20.66
CA ILE A 519 -10.13 -48.50 20.32
C ILE A 519 -10.72 -49.58 19.39
N LYS A 520 -10.26 -49.62 18.14
CA LYS A 520 -10.55 -50.70 17.18
C LYS A 520 -9.78 -51.96 17.55
N SER A 521 -10.30 -52.72 18.51
CA SER A 521 -9.73 -54.02 18.90
C SER A 521 -10.55 -55.17 18.33
N THR A 522 -9.89 -56.19 17.77
CA THR A 522 -10.49 -57.46 17.36
C THR A 522 -10.70 -58.43 18.54
N HIS A 523 -10.25 -58.08 19.76
CA HIS A 523 -10.23 -58.95 20.93
C HIS A 523 -10.66 -58.17 22.20
N SER A 524 -11.96 -57.83 22.32
CA SER A 524 -12.52 -57.32 23.58
C SER A 524 -12.70 -58.47 24.59
N ASN A 525 -11.65 -58.83 25.33
CA ASN A 525 -11.79 -59.72 26.49
C ASN A 525 -12.13 -58.86 27.73
N ALA A 526 -13.07 -59.32 28.56
CA ALA A 526 -13.49 -58.67 29.83
C ALA A 526 -12.34 -58.45 30.83
N SER A 527 -11.18 -59.07 30.59
CA SER A 527 -9.96 -58.97 31.42
C SER A 527 -8.97 -57.87 30.97
N SER A 528 -9.25 -57.15 29.88
CA SER A 528 -8.32 -56.17 29.30
C SER A 528 -8.26 -54.89 30.15
N LYS A 529 -7.05 -54.50 30.60
CA LYS A 529 -6.82 -53.26 31.36
C LYS A 529 -6.44 -52.13 30.42
N ARG A 530 -7.44 -51.37 29.98
CA ARG A 530 -7.29 -50.26 29.05
C ARG A 530 -7.26 -48.92 29.77
N LEU A 531 -6.28 -48.11 29.44
CA LEU A 531 -5.98 -46.82 30.08
C LEU A 531 -5.79 -45.74 29.02
N PHE A 532 -6.35 -44.56 29.29
CA PHE A 532 -6.09 -43.32 28.57
C PHE A 532 -5.26 -42.41 29.46
N TYR A 533 -4.20 -41.85 28.89
CA TYR A 533 -3.31 -40.87 29.51
C TYR A 533 -3.33 -39.59 28.69
N LEU A 534 -3.32 -38.46 29.37
CA LEU A 534 -3.20 -37.14 28.75
C LEU A 534 -2.05 -36.38 29.40
N HIS A 535 -1.17 -35.82 28.57
CA HIS A 535 -0.01 -35.06 28.98
C HIS A 535 -0.03 -33.65 28.37
N ASP A 536 0.56 -32.68 29.05
CA ASP A 536 0.88 -31.38 28.45
C ASP A 536 2.07 -31.50 27.46
N LEU A 537 2.40 -30.39 26.79
CA LEU A 537 3.48 -30.36 25.78
C LEU A 537 4.89 -30.59 26.37
N VAL A 538 5.06 -30.48 27.69
CA VAL A 538 6.32 -30.79 28.38
C VAL A 538 6.34 -32.22 28.94
N GLY A 539 5.31 -33.03 28.66
CA GLY A 539 5.23 -34.44 29.00
C GLY A 539 4.71 -34.74 30.41
N LYS A 540 4.19 -33.74 31.14
CA LYS A 540 3.60 -33.95 32.47
C LYS A 540 2.18 -34.53 32.32
N GLU A 541 1.88 -35.60 33.05
CA GLU A 541 0.53 -36.19 33.09
C GLU A 541 -0.45 -35.19 33.72
N VAL A 542 -1.48 -34.82 32.97
CA VAL A 542 -2.54 -33.89 33.39
C VAL A 542 -3.89 -34.58 33.60
N ALA A 543 -4.11 -35.74 32.98
CA ALA A 543 -5.28 -36.56 33.23
C ALA A 543 -5.03 -38.05 32.93
N ARG A 544 -5.81 -38.90 33.59
CA ARG A 544 -5.78 -40.36 33.42
C ARG A 544 -7.17 -40.94 33.64
N GLU A 545 -7.61 -41.80 32.72
CA GLU A 545 -8.91 -42.47 32.82
C GLU A 545 -8.85 -43.94 32.41
N ASN A 546 -9.73 -44.75 33.01
CA ASN A 546 -9.87 -46.18 32.71
C ASN A 546 -11.07 -46.39 31.79
N PHE A 547 -10.91 -47.25 30.78
CA PHE A 547 -12.06 -47.78 30.08
C PHE A 547 -12.82 -48.74 31.01
N ALA A 548 -14.15 -48.71 30.96
CA ALA A 548 -14.95 -49.69 31.69
C ALA A 548 -14.64 -51.12 31.21
N ALA A 549 -14.75 -52.11 32.11
CA ALA A 549 -14.39 -53.50 31.81
C ALA A 549 -15.09 -54.00 30.53
N GLY A 550 -14.29 -54.50 29.58
CA GLY A 550 -14.78 -55.01 28.30
C GLY A 550 -15.26 -53.96 27.29
N LYS A 551 -15.17 -52.66 27.58
CA LYS A 551 -15.53 -51.59 26.63
C LYS A 551 -14.35 -51.21 25.73
N SER A 552 -14.67 -50.81 24.50
CA SER A 552 -13.74 -50.25 23.51
C SER A 552 -13.79 -48.73 23.45
N GLU A 553 -14.69 -48.09 24.21
CA GLU A 553 -14.92 -46.66 24.18
C GLU A 553 -14.87 -46.06 25.58
N LEU A 554 -14.37 -44.84 25.64
CA LEU A 554 -14.31 -43.98 26.81
C LEU A 554 -14.72 -42.57 26.38
N VAL A 555 -15.56 -41.91 27.16
CA VAL A 555 -15.86 -40.48 26.97
C VAL A 555 -15.08 -39.69 28.01
N PHE A 556 -14.07 -38.96 27.53
CA PHE A 556 -13.27 -38.06 28.35
C PHE A 556 -13.90 -36.66 28.37
N SER A 557 -13.89 -36.01 29.52
CA SER A 557 -14.39 -34.64 29.70
C SER A 557 -13.25 -33.69 30.05
N LYS A 558 -13.18 -32.55 29.35
CA LYS A 558 -12.18 -31.48 29.54
C LYS A 558 -12.10 -31.04 31.01
N GLY A 559 -13.22 -30.96 31.71
CA GLY A 559 -13.27 -30.53 33.10
C GLY A 559 -12.61 -29.17 33.31
N VAL A 560 -11.57 -29.13 34.16
CA VAL A 560 -10.82 -27.90 34.52
C VAL A 560 -9.57 -27.66 33.67
N LEU A 561 -9.30 -28.50 32.66
CA LEU A 561 -8.14 -28.33 31.78
C LEU A 561 -8.28 -27.06 30.94
N LYS A 562 -7.19 -26.32 30.79
CA LYS A 562 -7.15 -25.11 29.95
C LYS A 562 -7.24 -25.49 28.47
N SER A 563 -7.72 -24.56 27.66
CA SER A 563 -7.67 -24.69 26.20
C SER A 563 -6.21 -24.74 25.72
N GLY A 564 -5.92 -25.62 24.76
CA GLY A 564 -4.56 -25.89 24.28
C GLY A 564 -4.40 -27.26 23.65
N VAL A 565 -3.16 -27.57 23.26
CA VAL A 565 -2.78 -28.86 22.67
C VAL A 565 -2.19 -29.77 23.73
N TYR A 566 -2.67 -31.00 23.79
CA TYR A 566 -2.22 -32.05 24.70
C TYR A 566 -1.77 -33.28 23.93
N LEU A 567 -0.92 -34.11 24.53
CA LEU A 567 -0.46 -35.37 23.98
C LEU A 567 -1.16 -36.53 24.70
N TYR A 568 -1.86 -37.38 23.96
CA TYR A 568 -2.50 -38.57 24.53
C TYR A 568 -1.69 -39.84 24.29
N GLU A 569 -1.86 -40.81 25.18
CA GLU A 569 -1.43 -42.19 25.01
C GLU A 569 -2.54 -43.14 25.49
N VAL A 570 -2.83 -44.18 24.72
CA VAL A 570 -3.75 -45.25 25.10
C VAL A 570 -2.96 -46.55 25.25
N ARG A 571 -3.16 -47.24 26.36
CA ARG A 571 -2.52 -48.53 26.64
C ARG A 571 -3.55 -49.63 26.83
N ASP A 572 -3.27 -50.83 26.31
CA ASP A 572 -4.01 -52.06 26.59
C ASP A 572 -3.06 -53.07 27.26
N ASN A 573 -3.39 -53.51 28.48
CA ASN A 573 -2.56 -54.39 29.31
C ASN A 573 -1.11 -53.91 29.49
N GLY A 574 -0.93 -52.58 29.56
CA GLY A 574 0.37 -51.94 29.75
C GLY A 574 1.15 -51.68 28.46
N VAL A 575 0.66 -52.13 27.30
CA VAL A 575 1.27 -51.88 25.99
C VAL A 575 0.60 -50.69 25.32
N SER A 576 1.39 -49.75 24.79
CA SER A 576 0.87 -48.62 24.01
C SER A 576 0.23 -49.10 22.71
N VAL A 577 -1.05 -48.78 22.52
CA VAL A 577 -1.85 -49.16 21.34
C VAL A 577 -2.23 -47.96 20.46
N GLY A 578 -1.98 -46.74 20.93
CA GLY A 578 -2.11 -45.52 20.16
C GLY A 578 -1.67 -44.30 20.96
N ASN A 579 -1.16 -43.29 20.28
CA ASN A 579 -0.79 -42.00 20.86
C ASN A 579 -1.11 -40.90 19.84
N GLY A 580 -1.12 -39.63 20.25
CA GLY A 580 -1.43 -38.55 19.31
C GLY A 580 -1.72 -37.24 20.00
N LYS A 581 -2.29 -36.29 19.26
CA LYS A 581 -2.66 -34.97 19.80
C LYS A 581 -4.14 -34.90 20.15
N LEU A 582 -4.48 -34.25 21.26
CA LEU A 582 -5.84 -33.85 21.61
C LEU A 582 -5.89 -32.33 21.75
N ILE A 583 -6.74 -31.68 20.97
CA ILE A 583 -6.90 -30.22 20.96
C ILE A 583 -8.17 -29.88 21.74
N LEU A 584 -8.01 -29.15 22.85
CA LEU A 584 -9.10 -28.68 23.70
C LEU A 584 -9.32 -27.18 23.45
N TYR A 585 -10.52 -26.78 23.04
CA TYR A 585 -10.96 -25.39 22.91
C TYR A 585 -11.65 -24.88 24.15
#